data_AF-A0A1S2R7A8-F1
#
_entry.id   AF-A0A1S2R7A8-F1
#
_cell.length_a   1.000
_cell.length_b   1.000
_cell.length_c   1.000
_cell.angle_alpha   90.00
_cell.angle_beta   90.00
_cell.angle_gamma   90.00
#
_symmetry.space_group_name_H-M   'P 1'
#
loop_
_entity.id
_entity.type
_entity.pdbx_description
1 polymer ?
#
loop_
_entity_poly.entity_id
_entity_poly.type
_entity_poly.pdbx_seq_one_letter_code
_entity_poly.pdbx_strand_id
1 'polypeptide(L)' 'MQTLLPIILYLIGLFILYLVIKTAVKEGINQSIVGKHLEKKYEHTEAKKSFFDSDLDNDR' A
#
# COMPACT_ATOMS: atom_id res chain seq x y z
N MET A 1 -20.02 -8.00 -37.40
CA MET A 1 -19.92 -8.46 -36.00
C MET A 1 -18.58 -9.14 -35.78
N GLN A 2 -17.47 -8.39 -35.65
CA GLN A 2 -16.14 -8.99 -35.36
C GLN A 2 -15.23 -8.03 -34.58
N THR A 3 -15.81 -7.01 -33.94
CA THR A 3 -15.08 -5.98 -33.18
C THR A 3 -15.15 -6.20 -31.66
N LEU A 4 -16.05 -7.03 -31.16
CA LEU A 4 -16.21 -7.27 -29.72
C LEU A 4 -15.06 -8.11 -29.13
N LEU A 5 -14.59 -9.12 -29.86
CA LEU A 5 -13.50 -10.00 -29.40
C LEU A 5 -12.18 -9.24 -29.16
N PRO A 6 -11.68 -8.37 -30.06
CA PRO A 6 -10.48 -7.59 -29.77
C PRO A 6 -10.67 -6.60 -28.62
N ILE A 7 -11.86 -6.03 -28.45
CA ILE A 7 -12.17 -5.13 -27.31
C ILE A 7 -12.06 -5.89 -25.99
N ILE A 8 -12.62 -7.10 -25.91
CA ILE A 8 -12.55 -7.94 -24.69
C ILE A 8 -11.10 -8.30 -24.37
N LEU A 9 -10.31 -8.72 -25.37
CA LEU A 9 -8.89 -9.02 -25.17
C LEU A 9 -8.10 -7.79 -24.69
N TYR A 10 -8.42 -6.61 -25.21
CA TYR A 10 -7.79 -5.35 -24.77
C TYR A 10 -8.10 -5.03 -23.31
N LEU A 11 -9.36 -5.20 -22.89
CA LEU A 11 -9.77 -5.00 -21.49
C LEU A 11 -9.08 -5.98 -20.54
N ILE A 12 -8.97 -7.26 -20.93
CA ILE A 12 -8.26 -8.28 -20.16
C ILE A 12 -6.77 -7.91 -20.02
N GLY A 13 -6.13 -7.52 -21.12
CA GLY A 13 -4.74 -7.08 -21.11
C GLY A 13 -4.51 -5.87 -20.21
N LEU A 14 -5.40 -4.88 -20.29
CA LEU A 14 -5.35 -3.69 -19.44
C LEU A 14 -5.53 -4.03 -17.95
N PHE A 15 -6.42 -4.98 -17.65
CA PHE A 15 -6.62 -5.46 -16.28
C PHE A 15 -5.39 -6.18 -15.72
N ILE A 16 -4.76 -7.05 -16.51
CA ILE A 16 -3.51 -7.72 -16.12
C ILE A 16 -2.40 -6.69 -15.91
N LEU A 17 -2.26 -5.71 -16.82
CA LEU A 17 -1.27 -4.64 -16.69
C LEU A 17 -1.49 -3.82 -15.40
N TYR A 18 -2.74 -3.49 -15.09
CA TYR A 18 -3.10 -2.82 -13.83
C TYR A 18 -2.67 -3.65 -12.62
N LEU A 19 -2.92 -4.97 -12.62
CA LEU A 19 -2.48 -5.85 -11.53
C LEU A 19 -0.96 -5.86 -11.40
N VAL A 20 -0.21 -5.96 -12.51
CA VAL A 20 1.25 -5.93 -12.50
C VAL A 20 1.77 -4.63 -11.89
N ILE A 21 1.27 -3.47 -12.33
CA ILE A 21 1.69 -2.17 -11.80
C ILE A 21 1.27 -2.05 -10.32
N LYS A 22 0.05 -2.43 -9.97
CA LYS A 22 -0.45 -2.38 -8.59
C LYS A 22 0.42 -3.24 -7.68
N THR A 23 0.70 -4.48 -8.05
CA THR A 23 1.49 -5.39 -7.22
C THR A 23 2.96 -4.99 -7.20
N ALA A 24 3.55 -4.55 -8.31
CA ALA A 24 4.94 -4.08 -8.34
C ALA A 24 5.14 -2.77 -7.55
N VAL A 25 4.18 -1.84 -7.63
CA VAL A 25 4.26 -0.53 -6.99
C VAL A 25 3.72 -0.58 -5.57
N LYS A 26 2.47 -1.02 -5.34
CA LYS A 26 1.87 -1.05 -4.00
C LYS A 26 2.43 -2.18 -3.16
N GLU A 27 2.27 -3.45 -3.55
CA GLU A 27 2.84 -4.54 -2.75
C GLU A 27 4.37 -4.51 -2.75
N GLY A 28 4.99 -4.25 -3.90
CA GLY A 28 6.44 -4.22 -4.04
C GLY A 28 7.08 -3.11 -3.23
N ILE A 29 6.68 -1.84 -3.41
CA ILE A 29 7.28 -0.73 -2.63
C ILE A 29 6.84 -0.79 -1.17
N ASN A 30 5.56 -1.01 -0.85
CA ASN A 30 5.06 -0.99 0.53
C ASN A 30 5.60 -2.14 1.39
N GLN A 31 5.93 -3.30 0.80
CA GLN A 31 6.62 -4.37 1.53
C GLN A 31 8.14 -4.36 1.38
N SER A 32 8.70 -3.55 0.48
CA SER A 32 10.15 -3.42 0.35
C SER A 32 10.77 -2.84 1.61
N ILE A 33 12.03 -3.22 1.85
CA ILE A 33 12.88 -2.62 2.88
C ILE A 33 12.91 -1.10 2.76
N VAL A 34 12.86 -0.55 1.54
CA VAL A 34 12.80 0.90 1.28
C VAL A 34 11.48 1.50 1.75
N GLY A 35 10.34 0.86 1.44
CA GLY A 35 9.02 1.28 1.92
C GLY A 35 8.90 1.24 3.44
N LYS A 36 9.35 0.14 4.07
CA LYS A 36 9.43 0.03 5.53
C LYS A 36 10.41 1.03 6.16
N HIS A 37 11.50 1.35 5.47
CA HIS A 37 12.47 2.33 5.97
C HIS A 37 11.96 3.77 5.81
N LEU A 38 11.15 4.02 4.78
CA LEU A 38 10.42 5.27 4.60
C LEU A 38 9.31 5.40 5.65
N GLU A 39 8.49 4.36 5.84
CA GLU A 39 7.47 4.25 6.89
C GLU A 39 8.10 4.53 8.27
N LYS A 40 9.20 3.87 8.63
CA LYS A 40 9.94 4.16 9.89
C LYS A 40 10.48 5.58 10.01
N LYS A 41 10.84 6.24 8.89
CA LYS A 41 11.30 7.65 8.92
C LYS A 41 10.13 8.63 9.06
N TYR A 42 8.98 8.33 8.47
CA TYR A 42 7.78 9.18 8.53
C TYR A 42 6.95 8.94 9.81
N GLU A 43 6.87 7.71 10.32
CA GLU A 43 6.27 7.37 11.64
C GLU A 43 7.03 8.01 12.82
N HIS A 44 8.33 8.30 12.67
CA HIS A 44 9.06 9.08 13.67
C HIS A 44 8.71 10.58 13.66
N THR A 45 8.05 11.07 12.60
CA THR A 45 7.64 12.47 12.46
C THR A 45 6.17 12.67 12.86
N GLU A 46 5.30 11.68 12.64
CA GLU A 46 3.95 11.65 13.18
C GLU A 46 3.83 10.67 14.35
N ALA A 47 4.18 11.15 15.54
CA ALA A 47 3.64 10.72 16.83
C ALA A 47 3.10 9.27 16.86
N LYS A 48 3.74 8.31 17.53
CA LYS A 48 3.77 8.24 19.02
C LYS A 48 2.73 9.12 19.75
N LYS A 49 1.53 9.32 19.19
CA LYS A 49 0.34 9.68 19.94
C LYS A 49 -0.28 8.36 20.36
N SER A 50 0.26 7.89 21.49
CA SER A 50 -0.43 7.12 22.51
C SER A 50 -1.89 6.84 22.14
N PHE A 51 -2.15 5.66 21.56
CA PHE A 51 -3.51 5.13 21.48
C PHE A 51 -3.86 4.31 22.72
N PHE A 52 -2.87 3.95 23.56
CA PHE A 52 -3.08 3.16 24.79
C PHE A 52 -2.10 3.48 25.93
N ASP A 53 -1.30 4.55 25.86
CA ASP A 53 -0.24 4.85 26.86
C ASP A 53 -0.70 5.84 27.94
N SER A 54 -2.01 6.06 28.08
CA SER A 54 -2.56 6.63 29.32
C SER A 54 -2.83 5.48 30.29
N ASP A 55 -1.76 4.79 30.69
CA ASP A 55 -1.73 4.06 31.95
C ASP A 55 -1.92 5.12 33.04
N LEU A 56 -3.16 5.22 33.56
CA LEU A 56 -3.51 6.03 34.72
C LEU A 56 -3.09 5.31 36.02
N ASP A 57 -1.93 4.67 36.01
CA ASP A 57 -1.20 4.19 37.18
C ASP A 57 0.16 4.87 37.09
N ASN A 58 0.69 5.63 38.03
CA ASN A 58 0.42 5.78 39.45
C ASN A 58 1.42 6.89 39.90
N ASP A 59 1.01 7.79 40.82
CA ASP A 59 1.86 8.27 41.92
C ASP A 59 1.14 9.33 42.79
N ARG A 60 0.28 8.85 43.71
CA ARG A 60 0.16 9.21 45.15
C ARG A 60 -1.21 8.91 45.75
#